data_AF-A0A135UJT4-F1
#
_entry.id   AF-A0A135UJT4-F1
#
_cell.length_a   1.000
_cell.length_b   1.000
_cell.length_c   1.000
_cell.angle_alpha   90.00
_cell.angle_beta   90.00
_cell.angle_gamma   90.00
#
_symmetry.space_group_name_H-M   'P 1'
#
loop_
_entity.id
_entity.type
_entity.pdbx_description
1 polymer ?
#
loop_
_entity_poly.entity_id
_entity_poly.type
_entity_poly.pdbx_seq_one_letter_code
_entity_poly.pdbx_strand_id
1 'polypeptide(L)'
;MKFSIVAVYLSAFVGGSLAAALNERQAPPAPGPAPPTPKVIPVVVGSPTREKSLLFYPEVVKANPGDIVQFQFWPNNHTVTQAANTQAPCNPLQDTMPNGVHSGFIPGVTDGSPVGTFNVQVENTEPMLMYCAQGMHCQLGMVMIINPKADADVQAYKMAAKGSQMNVPAKNVAGGSAGRIPSNLAVPPVV
;
A
#
# COMPACT_ATOMS: atom_id res chain seq x y z
N MET A 1 -34.55 82.00 -4.08
CA MET A 1 -33.75 83.00 -4.85
C MET A 1 -32.42 83.12 -4.10
N LYS A 2 -31.30 82.62 -4.64
CA LYS A 2 -30.32 83.35 -5.49
C LYS A 2 -29.70 84.53 -4.71
N PHE A 3 -28.39 84.72 -4.50
CA PHE A 3 -27.18 84.36 -5.23
C PHE A 3 -25.92 84.40 -4.33
N SER A 4 -24.89 83.68 -4.81
CA SER A 4 -23.44 83.73 -4.64
C SER A 4 -22.77 85.00 -4.09
N ILE A 5 -21.59 84.83 -3.48
CA ILE A 5 -20.30 85.41 -3.95
C ILE A 5 -19.16 84.44 -3.64
N VAL A 6 -18.32 84.26 -4.66
CA VAL A 6 -17.11 83.44 -4.74
C VAL A 6 -15.92 84.29 -4.29
N ALA A 7 -15.01 83.71 -3.49
CA ALA A 7 -13.65 84.22 -3.32
C ALA A 7 -12.66 83.12 -3.71
N VAL A 8 -11.98 83.31 -4.84
CA VAL A 8 -10.87 82.46 -5.30
C VAL A 8 -9.60 83.00 -4.67
N TYR A 9 -8.95 82.19 -3.83
CA TYR A 9 -7.57 82.40 -3.44
C TYR A 9 -6.70 81.30 -4.02
N LEU A 10 -5.76 81.71 -4.87
CA LEU A 10 -4.72 80.91 -5.47
C LEU A 10 -3.57 80.77 -4.45
N SER A 11 -3.19 79.55 -4.06
CA SER A 11 -1.88 79.33 -3.44
C SER A 11 -1.31 77.93 -3.68
N ALA A 12 -0.12 77.95 -4.28
CA ALA A 12 1.01 77.03 -4.26
C ALA A 12 0.77 75.52 -4.11
N PHE A 13 1.09 74.80 -5.19
CA PHE A 13 1.50 73.40 -5.15
C PHE A 13 2.76 73.24 -4.29
N VAL A 14 2.67 72.44 -3.22
CA VAL A 14 3.82 71.83 -2.56
C VAL A 14 3.68 70.33 -2.76
N GLY A 15 4.64 69.74 -3.46
CA GLY A 15 4.69 68.32 -3.78
C GLY A 15 4.79 67.47 -2.52
N GLY A 16 3.94 66.45 -2.45
CA GLY A 16 4.13 65.27 -1.61
C GLY A 16 4.24 64.07 -2.54
N SER A 17 5.41 63.44 -2.55
CA SER A 17 5.70 62.24 -3.33
C SER A 17 4.71 61.12 -3.03
N LEU A 18 4.20 60.47 -4.09
CA LEU A 18 3.64 59.12 -3.99
C LEU A 18 4.75 58.17 -3.52
N ALA A 19 4.64 57.62 -2.32
CA ALA A 19 5.15 56.28 -1.98
C ALA A 19 5.00 56.03 -0.47
N ALA A 20 4.00 55.23 -0.08
CA ALA A 20 4.08 54.28 1.04
C ALA A 20 2.67 53.71 1.35
N ALA A 21 2.04 53.10 0.37
CA ALA A 21 1.00 52.11 0.62
C ALA A 21 1.06 51.13 -0.55
N LEU A 22 0.91 49.84 -0.26
CA LEU A 22 1.14 48.70 -1.15
C LEU A 22 2.64 48.34 -1.26
N ASN A 23 3.12 47.45 -0.39
CA ASN A 23 3.77 46.20 -0.78
C ASN A 23 4.32 45.46 0.45
N GLU A 24 3.47 45.13 1.43
CA GLU A 24 3.79 44.00 2.29
C GLU A 24 3.62 42.75 1.42
N ARG A 25 4.72 42.34 0.79
CA ARG A 25 4.78 41.07 0.07
C ARG A 25 4.45 39.98 1.07
N GLN A 26 3.22 39.46 1.02
CA GLN A 26 2.87 38.22 1.69
C GLN A 26 3.90 37.18 1.27
N ALA A 27 4.71 36.74 2.24
CA ALA A 27 5.62 35.64 2.03
C ALA A 27 4.82 34.44 1.51
N PRO A 28 5.35 33.69 0.53
CA PRO A 28 4.68 32.47 0.10
C PRO A 28 4.44 31.56 1.32
N PRO A 29 3.29 30.86 1.38
CA PRO A 29 3.03 29.93 2.46
C PRO A 29 4.20 28.94 2.55
N ALA A 30 4.62 28.63 3.78
CA ALA A 30 5.67 27.66 4.01
C ALA A 30 5.35 26.36 3.25
N PRO A 31 6.34 25.69 2.62
CA PRO A 31 6.10 24.41 1.99
C PRO A 31 5.43 23.48 3.01
N GLY A 32 4.34 22.82 2.58
CA GLY A 32 3.72 21.78 3.39
C GLY A 32 4.73 20.67 3.73
N PRO A 33 4.44 19.81 4.72
CA PRO A 33 5.30 18.67 5.03
C PRO A 33 5.62 17.89 3.76
N ALA A 34 6.91 17.58 3.54
CA ALA A 34 7.31 16.73 2.43
C ALA A 34 6.54 15.40 2.48
N PRO A 35 6.11 14.85 1.33
CA PRO A 35 5.47 13.54 1.31
C PRO A 35 6.38 12.51 1.98
N PRO A 36 5.82 11.57 2.76
CA PRO A 36 6.63 10.52 3.37
C PRO A 36 7.35 9.72 2.28
N THR A 37 8.63 9.43 2.50
CA THR A 37 9.44 8.60 1.61
C THR A 37 8.89 7.17 1.59
N PRO A 38 8.63 6.58 0.40
CA PRO A 38 8.26 5.18 0.28
C PRO A 38 9.20 4.24 1.04
N LYS A 39 8.64 3.28 1.76
CA LYS A 39 9.42 2.24 2.45
C LYS A 39 9.09 0.83 1.94
N VAL A 40 10.02 -0.09 2.15
CA VAL A 40 9.80 -1.52 1.95
C VAL A 40 9.28 -2.14 3.24
N ILE A 41 8.16 -2.85 3.17
CA ILE A 41 7.53 -3.56 4.27
C ILE A 41 7.63 -5.06 3.99
N PRO A 42 8.48 -5.81 4.72
CA PRO A 42 8.64 -7.23 4.48
C PRO A 42 7.46 -8.03 5.02
N VAL A 43 7.04 -9.04 4.25
CA VAL A 43 6.09 -10.08 4.66
C VAL A 43 6.73 -11.43 4.42
N VAL A 44 6.90 -12.21 5.48
CA VAL A 44 7.36 -13.60 5.42
C VAL A 44 6.25 -14.47 4.84
N VAL A 45 6.56 -15.28 3.83
CA VAL A 45 5.64 -16.24 3.20
C VAL A 45 6.15 -17.65 3.51
N GLY A 46 5.40 -18.38 4.34
CA GLY A 46 5.78 -19.72 4.80
C GLY A 46 6.89 -19.73 5.86
N SER A 47 7.21 -20.93 6.35
CA SER A 47 8.24 -21.20 7.37
C SER A 47 8.76 -22.63 7.23
N PRO A 48 10.02 -22.91 7.62
CA PRO A 48 10.52 -24.28 7.72
C PRO A 48 9.84 -25.14 8.80
N THR A 49 9.13 -24.54 9.78
CA THR A 49 8.42 -25.32 10.80
C THR A 49 7.06 -25.76 10.28
N ARG A 50 6.67 -27.02 10.56
CA ARG A 50 5.45 -27.62 10.00
C ARG A 50 4.21 -26.81 10.36
N GLU A 51 4.13 -26.36 11.61
CA GLU A 51 3.03 -25.62 12.20
C GLU A 51 2.85 -24.22 11.59
N LYS A 52 3.93 -23.65 11.05
CA LYS A 52 3.95 -22.31 10.47
C LYS A 52 4.26 -22.32 8.98
N SER A 53 4.24 -23.48 8.35
CA SER A 53 4.53 -23.62 6.92
C SER A 53 3.50 -22.91 6.04
N LEU A 54 2.29 -22.65 6.56
CA LEU A 54 1.16 -22.07 5.83
C LEU A 54 0.74 -20.71 6.41
N LEU A 55 1.60 -19.70 6.32
CA LEU A 55 1.28 -18.36 6.82
C LEU A 55 1.85 -17.23 5.96
N PHE A 56 1.25 -16.06 6.15
CA PHE A 56 1.87 -14.76 5.86
C PHE A 56 2.19 -14.10 7.21
N TYR A 57 3.37 -13.52 7.39
CA TYR A 57 3.70 -12.81 8.63
C TYR A 57 4.34 -11.44 8.38
N PRO A 58 3.78 -10.34 8.94
CA PRO A 58 2.52 -10.30 9.69
C PRO A 58 1.30 -10.55 8.77
N GLU A 59 0.18 -10.97 9.36
CA GLU A 59 -1.08 -11.20 8.63
C GLU A 59 -1.90 -9.92 8.41
N VAL A 60 -1.47 -8.83 9.06
CA VAL A 60 -2.01 -7.49 8.87
C VAL A 60 -0.85 -6.56 8.58
N VAL A 61 -0.93 -5.87 7.45
CA VAL A 61 0.04 -4.85 7.06
C VAL A 61 -0.67 -3.51 6.95
N LYS A 62 -0.06 -2.45 7.48
CA LYS A 62 -0.47 -1.06 7.23
C LYS A 62 0.60 -0.40 6.36
N ALA A 63 0.19 0.13 5.22
CA ALA A 63 1.05 0.68 4.20
C ALA A 63 0.44 1.96 3.62
N ASN A 64 1.27 2.96 3.37
CA ASN A 64 0.85 4.18 2.71
C ASN A 64 0.96 4.03 1.18
N PRO A 65 0.22 4.84 0.39
CA PRO A 65 0.46 4.92 -1.04
C PRO A 65 1.94 5.18 -1.34
N GLY A 66 2.52 4.38 -2.24
CA GLY A 66 3.94 4.39 -2.58
C GLY A 66 4.78 3.36 -1.85
N ASP A 67 4.38 2.89 -0.66
CA ASP A 67 5.10 1.82 0.04
C ASP A 67 5.13 0.52 -0.80
N ILE A 68 6.17 -0.27 -0.63
CA ILE A 68 6.30 -1.58 -1.26
C ILE A 68 6.11 -2.67 -0.22
N VAL A 69 5.08 -3.50 -0.36
CA VAL A 69 4.95 -4.74 0.40
C VAL A 69 5.77 -5.81 -0.31
N GLN A 70 6.89 -6.22 0.31
CA GLN A 70 7.79 -7.22 -0.23
C GLN A 70 7.54 -8.56 0.45
N PHE A 71 6.92 -9.47 -0.29
CA PHE A 71 6.72 -10.85 0.12
C PHE A 71 8.02 -11.64 -0.05
N GLN A 72 8.49 -12.33 0.98
CA GLN A 72 9.74 -13.07 1.02
C GLN A 72 9.46 -14.56 1.24
N PHE A 73 9.79 -15.38 0.25
CA PHE A 73 9.36 -16.76 0.16
C PHE A 73 10.34 -17.71 0.86
N TRP A 74 9.88 -18.25 1.99
CA TRP A 74 10.50 -19.33 2.74
C TRP A 74 9.91 -20.68 2.28
N PRO A 75 10.49 -21.83 2.67
CA PRO A 75 10.33 -23.12 2.00
C PRO A 75 8.89 -23.51 1.67
N ASN A 76 8.78 -24.48 0.76
CA ASN A 76 7.57 -24.87 0.03
C ASN A 76 7.25 -23.89 -1.10
N ASN A 77 6.22 -24.23 -1.87
CA ASN A 77 5.75 -23.41 -2.96
C ASN A 77 4.54 -22.60 -2.50
N HIS A 78 4.57 -21.29 -2.70
CA HIS A 78 3.48 -20.40 -2.31
C HIS A 78 3.16 -19.42 -3.42
N THR A 79 1.97 -18.84 -3.35
CA THR A 79 1.61 -17.64 -4.09
C THR A 79 1.20 -16.54 -3.14
N VAL A 80 1.21 -15.31 -3.64
CA VAL A 80 0.48 -14.16 -3.12
C VAL A 80 -0.55 -13.83 -4.18
N THR A 81 -1.83 -14.01 -3.87
CA THR A 81 -2.93 -13.75 -4.81
C THR A 81 -3.98 -12.89 -4.14
N GLN A 82 -4.44 -11.84 -4.81
CA GLN A 82 -5.49 -10.98 -4.28
C GLN A 82 -6.85 -11.64 -4.49
N ALA A 83 -7.65 -11.75 -3.43
CA ALA A 83 -9.02 -12.23 -3.50
C ALA A 83 -9.97 -11.13 -4.00
N ALA A 84 -11.05 -11.54 -4.67
CA ALA A 84 -12.06 -10.60 -5.15
C ALA A 84 -12.80 -9.88 -4.00
N ASN A 85 -13.10 -10.60 -2.93
CA ASN A 85 -13.78 -10.11 -1.71
C ASN A 85 -13.76 -11.21 -0.63
N THR A 86 -14.33 -10.91 0.54
CA THR A 86 -14.41 -11.87 1.66
C THR A 86 -15.47 -12.96 1.45
N GLN A 87 -16.43 -12.81 0.54
CA GLN A 87 -17.41 -13.84 0.18
C GLN A 87 -16.83 -14.89 -0.77
N ALA A 88 -15.78 -14.55 -1.50
CA ALA A 88 -15.02 -15.43 -2.38
C ALA A 88 -13.52 -15.41 -2.02
N PRO A 89 -13.17 -15.83 -0.79
CA PRO A 89 -11.86 -15.52 -0.19
C PRO A 89 -10.69 -16.32 -0.79
N CYS A 90 -10.97 -17.37 -1.57
CA CYS A 90 -9.99 -18.18 -2.27
C CYS A 90 -10.18 -18.14 -3.81
N ASN A 91 -10.79 -17.06 -4.31
CA ASN A 91 -10.99 -16.79 -5.74
C ASN A 91 -10.25 -15.51 -6.14
N PRO A 92 -9.55 -15.51 -7.29
CA PRO A 92 -8.67 -14.41 -7.64
C PRO A 92 -9.48 -13.19 -8.11
N LEU A 93 -9.05 -12.01 -7.68
CA LEU A 93 -9.57 -10.74 -8.17
C LEU A 93 -9.42 -10.60 -9.70
N GLN A 94 -8.44 -11.30 -10.31
CA GLN A 94 -8.22 -11.32 -11.76
C GLN A 94 -9.40 -11.83 -12.59
N ASP A 95 -10.35 -12.56 -11.98
CA ASP A 95 -11.58 -12.95 -12.66
C ASP A 95 -12.43 -11.73 -13.05
N THR A 96 -12.28 -10.61 -12.33
CA THR A 96 -13.00 -9.35 -12.59
C THR A 96 -12.09 -8.16 -12.90
N MET A 97 -10.82 -8.19 -12.46
CA MET A 97 -9.86 -7.11 -12.65
C MET A 97 -8.51 -7.69 -13.06
N PRO A 98 -8.19 -7.73 -14.37
CA PRO A 98 -7.03 -8.46 -14.90
C PRO A 98 -5.66 -8.14 -14.26
N ASN A 99 -5.50 -6.94 -13.70
CA ASN A 99 -4.27 -6.49 -13.06
C ASN A 99 -4.20 -6.78 -11.55
N GLY A 100 -5.17 -7.52 -10.99
CA GLY A 100 -5.16 -7.94 -9.60
C GLY A 100 -3.90 -8.72 -9.25
N VAL A 101 -3.44 -8.59 -8.01
CA VAL A 101 -2.16 -9.18 -7.58
C VAL A 101 -2.16 -10.69 -7.74
N HIS A 102 -1.16 -11.21 -8.42
CA HIS A 102 -0.82 -12.62 -8.41
C HIS A 102 0.68 -12.79 -8.67
N SER A 103 1.39 -13.40 -7.72
CA SER A 103 2.84 -13.61 -7.85
C SER A 103 3.22 -14.74 -8.80
N GLY A 104 2.25 -15.58 -9.19
CA GLY A 104 2.57 -16.93 -9.62
C GLY A 104 3.08 -17.78 -8.45
N PHE A 105 3.48 -19.00 -8.75
CA PHE A 105 4.05 -19.94 -7.80
C PHE A 105 5.55 -19.68 -7.62
N ILE A 106 5.94 -19.23 -6.43
CA ILE A 106 7.33 -18.95 -6.09
C ILE A 106 7.80 -19.99 -5.05
N PRO A 107 8.78 -20.84 -5.40
CA PRO A 107 9.37 -21.77 -4.44
C PRO A 107 10.31 -21.01 -3.48
N GLY A 108 10.14 -21.25 -2.18
CA GLY A 108 11.06 -20.75 -1.17
C GLY A 108 12.24 -21.67 -0.89
N VAL A 109 13.18 -21.18 -0.09
CA VAL A 109 14.49 -21.81 0.15
C VAL A 109 14.82 -21.94 1.64
N THR A 110 15.67 -22.92 2.01
CA THR A 110 16.19 -23.13 3.39
C THR A 110 17.71 -23.23 3.46
N ASP A 111 18.38 -23.28 2.32
CA ASP A 111 19.80 -23.65 2.19
C ASP A 111 20.75 -22.44 2.15
N GLY A 112 20.24 -21.25 2.50
CA GLY A 112 20.99 -20.00 2.42
C GLY A 112 21.05 -19.37 1.02
N SER A 113 20.42 -20.00 0.01
CA SER A 113 20.26 -19.41 -1.33
C SER A 113 19.52 -18.07 -1.29
N PRO A 114 19.65 -17.21 -2.32
CA PRO A 114 18.87 -15.98 -2.43
C PRO A 114 17.37 -16.24 -2.34
N VAL A 115 16.71 -15.53 -1.42
CA VAL A 115 15.29 -15.64 -1.10
C VAL A 115 14.47 -15.02 -2.22
N GLY A 116 13.51 -15.76 -2.76
CA GLY A 116 12.56 -15.26 -3.76
C GLY A 116 11.67 -14.18 -3.16
N THR A 117 11.39 -13.13 -3.93
CA THR A 117 10.51 -12.05 -3.50
C THR A 117 9.42 -11.73 -4.52
N PHE A 118 8.30 -11.18 -4.04
CA PHE A 118 7.31 -10.51 -4.88
C PHE A 118 7.01 -9.13 -4.28
N ASN A 119 7.19 -8.07 -5.06
CA ASN A 119 7.05 -6.68 -4.62
C ASN A 119 5.75 -6.09 -5.13
N VAL A 120 4.85 -5.71 -4.22
CA VAL A 120 3.57 -5.07 -4.53
C VAL A 120 3.65 -3.61 -4.10
N GLN A 121 3.50 -2.69 -5.06
CA GLN A 121 3.37 -1.27 -4.75
C GLN A 121 1.95 -0.99 -4.26
N VAL A 122 1.84 -0.30 -3.12
CA VAL A 122 0.57 0.10 -2.56
C VAL A 122 0.12 1.38 -3.27
N GLU A 123 -0.99 1.33 -3.99
CA GLU A 123 -1.50 2.48 -4.75
C GLU A 123 -2.42 3.38 -3.93
N ASN A 124 -3.09 2.81 -2.93
CA ASN A 124 -4.05 3.50 -2.06
C ASN A 124 -4.20 2.77 -0.72
N THR A 125 -5.05 3.29 0.16
CA THR A 125 -5.31 2.72 1.49
C THR A 125 -6.50 1.75 1.52
N GLU A 126 -7.05 1.34 0.37
CA GLU A 126 -8.14 0.36 0.35
C GLU A 126 -7.64 -1.03 0.76
N PRO A 127 -8.47 -1.83 1.44
CA PRO A 127 -8.07 -3.16 1.86
C PRO A 127 -7.73 -4.07 0.67
N MET A 128 -6.57 -4.72 0.74
CA MET A 128 -6.19 -5.76 -0.21
C MET A 128 -6.15 -7.11 0.51
N LEU A 129 -7.11 -7.97 0.18
CA LEU A 129 -7.24 -9.32 0.71
C LEU A 129 -6.30 -10.26 -0.04
N MET A 130 -5.34 -10.88 0.63
CA MET A 130 -4.38 -11.79 -0.01
C MET A 130 -4.58 -13.23 0.48
N TYR A 131 -4.40 -14.20 -0.41
CA TYR A 131 -4.41 -15.62 -0.08
C TYR A 131 -3.31 -16.37 -0.84
N CYS A 132 -2.97 -17.55 -0.32
CA CYS A 132 -2.11 -18.49 -1.01
C CYS A 132 -2.93 -19.49 -1.83
N ALA A 133 -2.69 -19.53 -3.14
CA ALA A 133 -3.40 -20.37 -4.10
C ALA A 133 -2.78 -21.78 -4.27
N GLN A 134 -1.81 -22.14 -3.43
CA GLN A 134 -1.22 -23.49 -3.45
C GLN A 134 -2.11 -24.47 -2.71
N GLY A 135 -2.53 -25.56 -3.38
CA GLY A 135 -3.27 -26.66 -2.76
C GLY A 135 -4.43 -26.17 -1.89
N MET A 136 -4.47 -26.59 -0.63
CA MET A 136 -5.46 -26.14 0.36
C MET A 136 -4.98 -24.98 1.25
N HIS A 137 -3.91 -24.27 0.90
CA HIS A 137 -3.29 -23.30 1.81
C HIS A 137 -4.26 -22.18 2.22
N CYS A 138 -5.08 -21.67 1.31
CA CYS A 138 -6.12 -20.68 1.62
C CYS A 138 -7.12 -21.23 2.67
N GLN A 139 -7.67 -22.42 2.44
CA GLN A 139 -8.62 -23.06 3.34
C GLN A 139 -8.00 -23.44 4.69
N LEU A 140 -6.69 -23.66 4.73
CA LEU A 140 -5.95 -23.90 5.97
C LEU A 140 -5.58 -22.60 6.70
N GLY A 141 -6.02 -21.44 6.19
CA GLY A 141 -5.91 -20.14 6.85
C GLY A 141 -4.73 -19.29 6.40
N MET A 142 -4.05 -19.64 5.30
CA MET A 142 -2.96 -18.86 4.72
C MET A 142 -3.50 -17.65 3.94
N VAL A 143 -3.92 -16.65 4.70
CA VAL A 143 -4.47 -15.38 4.21
C VAL A 143 -3.95 -14.21 5.03
N MET A 144 -3.93 -13.01 4.44
CA MET A 144 -3.59 -11.76 5.11
C MET A 144 -4.36 -10.59 4.52
N ILE A 145 -4.31 -9.44 5.18
CA ILE A 145 -4.89 -8.20 4.66
C ILE A 145 -3.86 -7.07 4.72
N ILE A 146 -3.62 -6.42 3.58
CA ILE A 146 -2.95 -5.12 3.52
C ILE A 146 -4.03 -4.04 3.71
N ASN A 147 -3.78 -3.08 4.58
CA ASN A 147 -4.68 -1.97 4.91
C ASN A 147 -6.11 -2.40 5.30
N PRO A 148 -6.31 -3.33 6.26
CA PRO A 148 -7.66 -3.65 6.71
C PRO A 148 -8.31 -2.45 7.41
N LYS A 149 -9.65 -2.40 7.39
CA LYS A 149 -10.42 -1.36 8.09
C LYS A 149 -10.25 -1.48 9.60
N ALA A 150 -10.25 -2.71 10.11
CA ALA A 150 -9.84 -3.04 11.47
C ALA A 150 -8.90 -4.25 11.46
N ASP A 151 -7.90 -4.28 12.34
CA ASP A 151 -6.92 -5.38 12.37
C ASP A 151 -7.58 -6.74 12.63
N ALA A 152 -8.71 -6.75 13.35
CA ALA A 152 -9.51 -7.95 13.59
C ALA A 152 -10.17 -8.53 12.33
N ASP A 153 -10.29 -7.77 11.23
CA ASP A 153 -10.92 -8.22 9.98
C ASP A 153 -10.21 -9.44 9.38
N VAL A 154 -8.91 -9.60 9.65
CA VAL A 154 -8.14 -10.77 9.18
C VAL A 154 -8.69 -12.08 9.76
N GLN A 155 -9.26 -12.06 10.97
CA GLN A 155 -9.85 -13.25 11.59
C GLN A 155 -11.14 -13.67 10.88
N ALA A 156 -11.97 -12.69 10.51
CA ALA A 156 -13.17 -12.94 9.72
C ALA A 156 -12.79 -13.49 8.33
N TYR A 157 -11.76 -12.93 7.69
CA TYR A 157 -11.28 -13.41 6.40
C TYR A 157 -10.73 -14.85 6.47
N LYS A 158 -9.96 -15.17 7.51
CA LYS A 158 -9.51 -16.55 7.80
C LYS A 158 -10.67 -17.53 7.98
N MET A 159 -11.70 -17.13 8.72
CA MET A 159 -12.89 -17.96 8.93
C MET A 159 -13.64 -18.22 7.62
N ALA A 160 -13.78 -17.20 6.76
CA ALA A 160 -14.38 -17.36 5.44
C ALA A 160 -13.53 -18.28 4.55
N ALA A 161 -12.21 -18.13 4.56
CA ALA A 161 -11.30 -18.96 3.78
C ALA A 161 -11.43 -20.45 4.15
N LYS A 162 -11.51 -20.78 5.45
CA LYS A 162 -11.76 -22.15 5.94
C LYS A 162 -13.06 -22.76 5.41
N GLY A 163 -14.08 -21.95 5.16
CA GLY A 163 -15.36 -22.40 4.59
C GLY A 163 -15.36 -22.57 3.07
N SER A 164 -14.28 -22.19 2.38
CA SER A 164 -14.24 -22.22 0.92
C SER A 164 -14.07 -23.63 0.37
N GLN A 165 -14.83 -23.94 -0.68
CA GLN A 165 -14.81 -25.26 -1.31
C GLN A 165 -13.66 -25.44 -2.31
N MET A 166 -13.13 -24.33 -2.83
CA MET A 166 -12.12 -24.31 -3.89
C MET A 166 -11.00 -23.33 -3.54
N ASN A 167 -9.80 -23.58 -4.07
CA ASN A 167 -8.69 -22.64 -4.06
C ASN A 167 -8.23 -22.41 -5.50
N VAL A 168 -8.52 -21.23 -6.04
CA VAL A 168 -8.35 -20.96 -7.46
C VAL A 168 -7.14 -20.04 -7.65
N PRO A 169 -6.09 -20.44 -8.38
CA PRO A 169 -5.01 -19.53 -8.73
C PRO A 169 -5.47 -18.51 -9.79
N ALA A 170 -4.90 -17.32 -9.77
CA ALA A 170 -5.03 -16.37 -10.87
C ALA A 170 -4.28 -16.87 -12.11
N LYS A 171 -4.61 -16.32 -13.28
CA LYS A 171 -4.07 -16.80 -14.56
C LYS A 171 -2.69 -16.22 -14.87
N ASN A 172 -2.49 -14.94 -14.56
CA ASN A 172 -1.31 -14.20 -14.99
C ASN A 172 -0.55 -13.67 -13.79
N VAL A 173 0.78 -13.63 -13.87
CA VAL A 173 1.58 -12.86 -12.90
C VAL A 173 1.31 -11.38 -13.15
N ALA A 174 0.78 -10.67 -12.14
CA ALA A 174 0.41 -9.26 -12.24
C ALA A 174 0.33 -8.58 -10.87
N GLY A 175 0.17 -7.25 -10.85
CA GLY A 175 0.01 -6.45 -9.62
C GLY A 175 1.27 -6.37 -8.76
N GLY A 176 2.44 -6.70 -9.32
CA GLY A 176 3.73 -6.63 -8.64
C GLY A 176 4.86 -7.17 -9.50
N SER A 177 6.07 -7.22 -8.94
CA SER A 177 7.26 -7.71 -9.63
C SER A 177 7.97 -8.80 -8.83
N ALA A 178 8.33 -9.89 -9.51
CA ALA A 178 9.15 -10.95 -8.91
C ALA A 178 10.61 -10.50 -8.83
N GLY A 179 11.32 -10.98 -7.80
CA GLY A 179 12.73 -10.66 -7.56
C GLY A 179 13.39 -11.68 -6.65
N ARG A 180 14.63 -11.36 -6.24
CA ARG A 180 15.38 -12.12 -5.23
C ARG A 180 16.21 -11.16 -4.39
N ILE A 181 16.41 -11.52 -3.13
CA ILE A 181 17.34 -10.83 -2.22
C ILE A 181 18.34 -11.82 -1.61
N PRO A 182 19.57 -11.39 -1.30
CA PRO A 182 20.48 -12.17 -0.48
C PRO A 182 19.82 -12.62 0.82
N SER A 183 20.07 -13.86 1.26
CA SER A 183 19.44 -14.44 2.45
C SER A 183 19.72 -13.68 3.73
N ASN A 184 20.89 -13.03 3.85
CA ASN A 184 21.25 -12.17 4.97
C ASN A 184 20.50 -10.82 5.01
N LEU A 185 19.76 -10.47 3.95
CA LEU A 185 18.88 -9.30 3.89
C LEU A 185 17.40 -9.68 4.06
N ALA A 186 17.06 -10.96 4.01
CA ALA A 186 15.71 -11.44 4.24
C ALA A 186 15.38 -11.45 5.74
N VAL A 187 14.11 -11.19 6.06
CA VAL A 187 13.58 -11.36 7.42
C VAL A 187 13.55 -12.87 7.71
N PRO A 188 14.23 -13.35 8.77
CA PRO A 188 14.20 -14.77 9.13
C PRO A 188 12.76 -15.28 9.29
N PRO A 189 12.48 -16.53 8.89
CA PRO A 189 11.12 -17.05 8.97
C PRO A 189 10.70 -17.21 10.44
N VAL A 190 9.40 -17.12 10.68
CA VAL A 190 8.84 -17.34 12.01
C VAL A 190 8.94 -18.84 12.33
N VAL A 191 9.77 -19.21 13.30
CA VAL A 191 9.93 -20.60 13.77
C VAL A 191 8.95 -20.92 14.88
#